data_AF-A0A4Z0A9X4-F1
#
_entry.id   AF-A0A4Z0A9X4-F1
#
_cell.length_a   1.000
_cell.length_b   1.000
_cell.length_c   1.000
_cell.angle_alpha   90.00
_cell.angle_beta   90.00
_cell.angle_gamma   90.00
#
_symmetry.space_group_name_H-M   'P 1'
#
loop_
_entity.id
_entity.type
_entity.pdbx_description
1 polymer ?
#
loop_
_entity_poly.entity_id
_entity_poly.type
_entity_poly.pdbx_seq_one_letter_code
_entity_poly.pdbx_strand_id
1 'polypeptide(L)'
;MADAPAVPIASTSNGRLSGKPWKPLKTAIVRSHLQEAVKTKRWEDRMEATKKEQAIKKLQAQLKEEKAAEIKRRREVTLEHKKATEERQRAEEMMAKLGARKAARLRRKAGRTKKINH
;
A
#
# COMPACT_ATOMS: atom_id res chain seq x y z
N MET A 1 -51.40 43.25 47.48
CA MET A 1 -50.42 43.64 46.44
C MET A 1 -50.14 42.39 45.62
N ALA A 2 -50.76 42.26 44.45
CA ALA A 2 -50.58 41.10 43.58
C ALA A 2 -49.42 41.36 42.61
N ASP A 3 -48.46 40.44 42.61
CA ASP A 3 -47.23 40.47 41.82
C ASP A 3 -47.56 40.16 40.35
N ALA A 4 -47.24 41.06 39.43
CA ALA A 4 -47.55 40.90 38.01
C ALA A 4 -46.52 39.99 37.33
N PRO A 5 -46.92 39.07 36.43
CA PRO A 5 -45.98 38.18 35.77
C PRO A 5 -45.03 38.97 34.85
N ALA A 6 -43.73 38.83 35.08
CA ALA A 6 -42.68 39.48 34.31
C ALA A 6 -42.77 39.11 32.83
N VAL A 7 -43.11 40.09 31.99
CA VAL A 7 -43.14 39.96 30.53
C VAL A 7 -41.69 39.87 30.02
N PRO A 8 -41.29 38.79 29.32
CA PRO A 8 -39.93 38.67 28.83
C PRO A 8 -39.69 39.69 27.70
N ILE A 9 -38.86 40.69 27.97
CA ILE A 9 -38.44 41.68 26.98
C ILE A 9 -37.48 40.98 26.01
N ALA A 10 -37.90 40.84 24.74
CA ALA A 10 -37.09 40.22 23.71
C ALA A 10 -35.74 40.96 23.57
N SER A 11 -34.64 40.21 23.64
CA SER A 11 -33.29 40.77 23.63
C SER A 11 -32.95 41.43 22.28
N THR A 12 -32.91 42.76 22.31
CA THR A 12 -32.28 43.71 21.37
C THR A 12 -32.99 44.03 20.05
N SER A 13 -32.90 45.31 19.65
CA SER A 13 -33.26 45.87 18.35
C SER A 13 -32.30 45.52 17.21
N ASN A 14 -31.22 44.77 17.48
CA ASN A 14 -30.24 44.33 16.48
C ASN A 14 -29.79 42.87 16.65
N GLY A 15 -30.58 42.07 17.37
CA GLY A 15 -30.48 40.61 17.34
C GLY A 15 -30.61 40.12 15.89
N ARG A 16 -30.14 38.91 15.59
CA ARG A 16 -30.04 38.33 14.22
C ARG A 16 -31.35 38.31 13.41
N LEU A 17 -32.44 38.80 13.98
CA LEU A 17 -33.72 39.05 13.35
C LEU A 17 -33.75 40.52 12.92
N SER A 18 -33.55 40.75 11.63
CA SER A 18 -33.83 42.05 11.02
C SER A 18 -35.25 42.47 11.42
N GLY A 19 -35.43 43.54 12.18
CA GLY A 19 -36.74 44.07 12.63
C GLY A 19 -37.65 44.59 11.50
N LYS A 20 -37.37 44.22 10.25
CA LYS A 20 -38.13 44.57 9.04
C LYS A 20 -39.01 43.37 8.68
N PRO A 21 -40.35 43.49 8.76
CA PRO A 21 -41.26 42.36 8.59
C PRO A 21 -41.22 41.73 7.19
N TRP A 22 -40.74 42.46 6.18
CA TRP A 22 -40.58 41.95 4.81
C TRP A 22 -39.28 41.18 4.58
N LYS A 23 -38.38 41.11 5.57
CA LYS A 23 -37.13 40.37 5.45
C LYS A 23 -37.30 38.96 6.04
N PRO A 24 -36.99 37.89 5.28
CA PRO A 24 -37.09 36.54 5.81
C PRO A 24 -36.14 36.36 7.00
N LEU A 25 -36.59 35.63 8.01
CA LEU A 25 -35.78 35.28 9.18
C LEU A 25 -34.54 34.51 8.71
N LYS A 26 -33.35 34.89 9.22
CA LYS A 26 -32.11 34.17 8.91
C LYS A 26 -32.15 32.79 9.56
N THR A 27 -32.56 31.77 8.82
CA THR A 27 -32.43 30.36 9.20
C THR A 27 -31.06 29.83 8.79
N ALA A 28 -30.58 28.78 9.47
CA ALA A 28 -29.35 28.11 9.06
C ALA A 28 -29.55 27.54 7.65
N ILE A 29 -28.67 27.89 6.71
CA ILE A 29 -28.71 27.39 5.33
C ILE A 29 -28.41 25.88 5.37
N VAL A 30 -29.44 25.06 5.18
CA VAL A 30 -29.29 23.62 4.99
C VAL A 30 -28.78 23.40 3.57
N ARG A 31 -27.48 23.12 3.44
CA ARG A 31 -26.89 22.74 2.14
C ARG A 31 -27.39 21.34 1.79
N SER A 32 -28.10 21.21 0.68
CA SER A 32 -28.53 19.91 0.15
C SER A 32 -27.34 19.04 -0.27
N HIS A 33 -26.25 19.67 -0.71
CA HIS A 33 -25.02 19.01 -1.09
C HIS A 33 -24.04 18.93 0.10
N LEU A 34 -24.36 18.06 1.07
CA LEU A 34 -23.41 17.64 2.10
C LEU A 34 -22.78 16.32 1.69
N GLN A 35 -21.47 16.19 1.93
CA GLN A 35 -20.78 14.91 1.80
C GLN A 35 -21.43 13.88 2.73
N GLU A 36 -21.53 12.64 2.26
CA GLU A 36 -22.24 11.56 2.97
C GLU A 36 -21.76 11.38 4.41
N ALA A 37 -20.44 11.48 4.62
CA ALA A 37 -19.81 11.41 5.94
C ALA A 37 -20.22 12.53 6.91
N VAL A 38 -20.79 13.63 6.42
CA VAL A 38 -21.26 14.79 7.22
C VAL A 38 -22.79 14.86 7.28
N LYS A 39 -23.50 13.97 6.57
CA LYS A 39 -24.97 13.91 6.59
C LYS A 39 -25.50 13.42 7.95
N THR A 40 -24.71 12.67 8.72
CA THR A 40 -25.12 12.22 10.06
C THR A 40 -25.09 13.39 11.05
N LYS A 41 -26.15 13.51 11.85
CA LYS A 41 -26.27 14.58 12.86
C LYS A 41 -25.36 14.36 14.07
N ARG A 42 -25.00 13.11 14.37
CA ARG A 42 -24.21 12.72 15.54
C ARG A 42 -22.73 12.58 15.18
N TRP A 43 -21.86 13.05 16.06
CA TRP A 43 -20.41 12.96 15.88
C TRP A 43 -19.91 11.54 16.13
N GLU A 44 -20.55 10.85 17.07
CA GLU A 44 -20.24 9.48 17.48
C GLU A 44 -20.31 8.51 16.28
N ASP A 45 -21.38 8.59 15.49
CA ASP A 45 -21.57 7.76 14.29
C ASP A 45 -20.43 7.97 13.27
N ARG A 46 -19.91 9.20 13.15
CA ARG A 46 -18.77 9.52 12.26
C ARG A 46 -17.48 8.92 12.79
N MET A 47 -17.27 8.99 14.11
CA MET A 47 -16.12 8.37 14.76
C MET A 47 -16.15 6.85 14.66
N GLU A 48 -17.32 6.22 14.70
CA GLU A 48 -17.44 4.78 14.47
C GLU A 48 -17.13 4.39 13.02
N ALA A 49 -17.64 5.13 12.04
CA ALA A 49 -17.34 4.89 10.62
C ALA A 49 -15.85 5.01 10.33
N THR A 50 -15.20 6.07 10.82
CA THR A 50 -13.74 6.27 10.65
C THR A 50 -12.93 5.16 11.31
N LYS A 51 -13.29 4.71 12.51
CA LYS A 51 -12.65 3.55 13.17
C LYS A 51 -12.78 2.27 12.33
N LYS A 52 -13.97 2.01 11.77
CA LYS A 52 -14.20 0.85 10.88
C LYS A 52 -13.33 0.94 9.63
N GLU A 53 -13.27 2.10 8.98
CA GLU A 53 -12.43 2.32 7.81
C GLU A 53 -10.93 2.14 8.11
N GLN A 54 -10.47 2.64 9.26
CA GLN A 54 -9.08 2.47 9.71
C GLN A 54 -8.76 0.99 9.95
N ALA A 55 -9.68 0.24 10.57
CA ALA A 55 -9.53 -1.21 10.76
C ALA A 55 -9.44 -1.96 9.42
N ILE A 56 -10.31 -1.63 8.46
CA ILE A 56 -10.30 -2.21 7.11
C ILE A 56 -8.99 -1.89 6.39
N LYS A 57 -8.52 -0.64 6.43
CA LYS A 57 -7.25 -0.23 5.81
C LYS A 57 -6.06 -0.96 6.43
N LYS A 58 -6.04 -1.11 7.75
CA LYS A 58 -5.00 -1.87 8.46
C LYS A 58 -4.97 -3.33 8.01
N LEU A 59 -6.13 -3.98 7.97
CA LEU A 59 -6.26 -5.36 7.49
C LEU A 59 -5.80 -5.49 6.03
N GLN A 60 -6.22 -4.56 5.17
CA GLN A 60 -5.80 -4.55 3.77
C GLN A 60 -4.28 -4.41 3.61
N ALA A 61 -3.63 -3.57 4.43
CA ALA A 61 -2.19 -3.41 4.43
C ALA A 61 -1.47 -4.70 4.84
N GLN A 62 -1.92 -5.33 5.93
CA GLN A 62 -1.37 -6.60 6.41
C GLN A 62 -1.46 -7.69 5.35
N LEU A 63 -2.63 -7.87 4.71
CA LEU A 63 -2.82 -8.87 3.65
C LEU A 63 -1.94 -8.62 2.42
N LYS A 64 -1.74 -7.34 2.05
CA LYS A 64 -0.86 -6.98 0.94
C LYS A 64 0.60 -7.27 1.25
N GLU A 65 1.04 -6.96 2.46
CA GLU A 65 2.40 -7.20 2.93
C GLU A 65 2.71 -8.69 2.98
N GLU A 66 1.82 -9.51 3.57
CA GLU A 66 1.96 -10.96 3.63
C GLU A 66 2.05 -11.58 2.22
N LYS A 67 1.16 -11.16 1.31
CA LYS A 67 1.18 -11.62 -0.08
C LYS A 67 2.47 -11.23 -0.80
N ALA A 68 2.93 -10.00 -0.62
CA ALA A 68 4.18 -9.52 -1.23
C ALA A 68 5.40 -10.26 -0.69
N ALA A 69 5.44 -10.51 0.63
CA ALA A 69 6.51 -11.27 1.28
C ALA A 69 6.58 -12.71 0.75
N GLU A 70 5.44 -13.38 0.60
CA GLU A 70 5.40 -14.75 0.06
C GLU A 70 5.86 -14.81 -1.41
N ILE A 71 5.41 -13.87 -2.24
CA ILE A 71 5.88 -13.77 -3.64
C ILE A 71 7.39 -13.52 -3.70
N LYS A 72 7.91 -12.66 -2.81
CA LYS A 72 9.34 -12.36 -2.73
C LYS A 72 10.15 -13.59 -2.34
N ARG A 73 9.72 -14.33 -1.31
CA ARG A 73 10.36 -15.59 -0.88
C ARG A 73 10.45 -16.60 -2.01
N ARG A 74 9.36 -16.83 -2.75
CA ARG A 74 9.35 -17.77 -3.90
C ARG A 74 10.34 -17.35 -5.00
N ARG A 75 10.41 -16.06 -5.28
CA ARG A 75 11.35 -15.50 -6.27
C ARG A 75 12.79 -15.66 -5.80
N GLU A 76 13.08 -15.38 -4.53
CA GLU A 76 14.42 -15.53 -3.94
C GLU A 76 14.89 -16.98 -4.03
N VAL A 77 14.07 -17.94 -3.61
CA VAL A 77 14.39 -19.38 -3.70
C VAL A 77 14.68 -19.79 -5.14
N THR A 78 13.83 -19.39 -6.09
CA THR A 78 14.04 -19.73 -7.51
C THR A 78 15.32 -19.11 -8.07
N LEU A 79 15.61 -17.87 -7.68
CA LEU A 79 16.81 -17.16 -8.09
C LEU A 79 18.07 -17.80 -7.49
N GLU A 80 18.03 -18.23 -6.24
CA GLU A 80 19.10 -18.96 -5.57
C GLU A 80 19.38 -20.30 -6.25
N HIS A 81 18.33 -21.07 -6.56
CA HIS A 81 18.48 -22.32 -7.31
C HIS A 81 19.13 -22.10 -8.67
N LYS A 82 18.69 -21.06 -9.40
CA LYS A 82 19.25 -20.71 -10.71
C LYS A 82 20.72 -20.28 -10.61
N LYS A 83 21.08 -19.49 -9.60
CA LYS A 83 22.48 -19.09 -9.37
C LYS A 83 23.35 -20.30 -9.04
N ALA A 84 22.88 -21.20 -8.16
CA ALA A 84 23.62 -22.39 -7.79
C ALA A 84 23.86 -23.34 -8.99
N THR A 85 22.87 -23.50 -9.87
CA THR A 85 23.04 -24.31 -11.09
C THR A 85 23.96 -23.65 -12.10
N GLU A 86 23.87 -22.33 -12.30
CA GLU A 86 24.77 -21.58 -13.18
C GLU A 86 26.22 -21.61 -12.69
N GLU A 87 26.46 -21.47 -11.39
CA GLU A 87 27.79 -21.57 -10.80
C GLU A 87 28.38 -22.96 -10.96
N ARG A 88 27.58 -24.00 -10.75
CA ARG A 88 27.98 -25.38 -10.98
C ARG A 88 28.33 -25.63 -12.45
N GLN A 89 27.49 -25.18 -13.38
CA GLN A 89 27.75 -25.31 -14.82
C GLN A 89 29.04 -24.61 -15.22
N ARG A 90 29.28 -23.38 -14.74
CA ARG A 90 30.54 -22.65 -14.99
C ARG A 90 31.75 -23.40 -14.46
N ALA A 91 31.66 -23.98 -13.26
CA ALA A 91 32.74 -24.78 -12.69
C ALA A 91 33.03 -26.04 -13.52
N GLU A 92 31.98 -26.75 -13.95
CA GLU A 92 32.08 -27.94 -14.80
C GLU A 92 32.68 -27.59 -16.18
N GLU A 93 32.26 -26.50 -16.81
CA GLU A 93 32.83 -26.01 -18.07
C GLU A 93 34.31 -25.64 -17.95
N MET A 94 34.68 -24.95 -16.87
CA MET A 94 36.07 -24.61 -16.59
C MET A 94 36.92 -25.86 -16.36
N MET A 95 36.41 -26.82 -15.59
CA MET A 95 37.07 -28.10 -15.37
C MET A 95 37.24 -28.89 -16.67
N ALA A 96 36.21 -28.95 -17.51
CA ALA A 96 36.25 -29.60 -18.82
C ALA A 96 37.30 -28.93 -19.74
N LYS A 97 37.35 -27.59 -19.76
CA LYS A 97 38.35 -26.84 -20.53
C LYS A 97 39.77 -27.11 -20.07
N LEU A 98 40.01 -27.18 -18.76
CA LEU A 98 41.31 -27.54 -18.19
C LEU A 98 41.68 -28.99 -18.49
N GLY A 99 40.73 -29.93 -18.37
CA GLY A 99 40.88 -31.33 -18.72
C GLY A 99 41.28 -31.51 -20.19
N ALA A 100 40.57 -30.84 -21.10
CA ALA A 100 40.88 -30.84 -22.54
C ALA A 100 42.29 -30.28 -22.83
N ARG A 101 42.68 -29.18 -22.17
CA ARG A 101 44.03 -28.61 -22.28
C ARG A 101 45.11 -29.57 -21.80
N LYS A 102 44.89 -30.25 -20.67
CA LYS A 102 45.80 -31.27 -20.13
C LYS A 102 45.93 -32.48 -21.07
N ALA A 103 44.80 -32.99 -21.57
CA ALA A 103 44.78 -34.08 -22.53
C ALA A 103 45.52 -33.72 -23.83
N ALA A 104 45.31 -32.50 -24.36
CA ALA A 104 46.04 -32.01 -25.53
C ALA A 104 47.55 -31.92 -25.29
N ARG A 105 47.99 -31.49 -24.09
CA ARG A 105 49.41 -31.46 -23.71
C ARG A 105 50.02 -32.86 -23.69
N LEU A 106 49.33 -33.84 -23.10
CA LEU A 106 49.80 -35.23 -23.08
C LEU A 106 49.86 -35.84 -24.49
N ARG A 107 48.88 -35.57 -25.36
CA ARG A 107 48.90 -36.00 -26.76
C ARG A 107 50.11 -35.45 -27.52
N ARG A 108 50.45 -34.16 -27.31
CA ARG A 108 51.66 -33.56 -27.90
C ARG A 108 52.94 -34.20 -27.37
N LYS A 109 53.04 -34.44 -26.05
CA LYS A 109 54.21 -35.08 -25.44
C LYS A 109 54.43 -36.50 -25.96
N ALA A 110 53.34 -37.23 -26.22
CA ALA A 110 53.38 -38.57 -26.80
C ALA A 110 53.69 -38.58 -28.32
N GLY A 111 53.98 -37.43 -28.94
CA GLY A 111 54.31 -37.34 -30.37
C GLY A 111 53.15 -37.71 -31.32
N ARG A 112 51.92 -37.84 -30.79
CA ARG A 112 50.76 -38.31 -31.54
C ARG A 112 50.26 -37.19 -32.46
N THR A 113 50.77 -37.14 -33.69
CA THR A 113 50.36 -36.16 -34.70
C THR A 113 49.22 -36.71 -35.56
N LYS A 114 48.37 -35.82 -36.09
CA LYS A 114 47.20 -36.19 -36.89
C LYS A 114 47.56 -36.89 -38.24
N LYS A 115 48.85 -36.88 -38.61
CA LYS A 115 49.38 -37.38 -39.89
C LYS A 115 49.99 -38.78 -39.82
N ILE A 116 50.35 -39.28 -38.64
CA ILE A 116 51.06 -40.56 -38.51
C ILE A 116 50.29 -41.43 -37.51
N ASN A 117 49.57 -42.44 -38.03
CA ASN A 117 49.10 -43.58 -37.25
C ASN A 117 50.30 -44.54 -37.11
N HIS A 118 50.84 -44.65 -35.90
CA HIS A 118 51.67 -45.80 -35.51
C HIS A 118 50.77 -46.97 -35.15
#